data_AF-K2RWT4-F1
#
_entry.id   AF-K2RWT4-F1
#
_cell.length_a   1.000
_cell.length_b   1.000
_cell.length_c   1.000
_cell.angle_alpha   90.00
_cell.angle_beta   90.00
_cell.angle_gamma   90.00
#
_symmetry.space_group_name_H-M   'P 1'
#
loop_
_entity.id
_entity.type
_entity.pdbx_description
1 polymer ?
#
loop_
_entity_poly.entity_id
_entity_poly.type
_entity_poly.pdbx_seq_one_letter_code
_entity_poly.pdbx_strand_id
1 'polypeptide(L)'
;IFECSLGLAGNLLKRHYRIAPFDERYEQEASRKLVFSELYEASKQTRNPWVFEPEYPGKSRIFDGRTGDPFEQPVLMGKSYILKLIHQVDDKIHGRSSGHYALVTQQPLRGRAKRGGTTSRRNGSLGSRGIWCCSYFTRDAYL
;
A
#
# COMPACT_ATOMS: atom_id res chain seq x y z
N ILE A 1 1.60 -7.82 -10.46
CA ILE A 1 1.59 -7.27 -11.84
C ILE A 1 0.68 -8.10 -12.73
N PHE A 2 0.98 -9.39 -12.94
CA PHE A 2 0.19 -10.29 -13.81
C PHE A 2 -1.29 -10.43 -13.41
N GLU A 3 -1.60 -10.44 -12.12
CA GLU A 3 -2.99 -10.41 -11.63
C GLU A 3 -3.79 -9.22 -12.20
N CYS A 4 -3.20 -8.03 -12.19
CA CYS A 4 -3.82 -6.80 -12.65
C CYS A 4 -4.14 -6.86 -14.15
N SER A 5 -3.15 -7.29 -14.94
CA SER A 5 -3.26 -7.47 -16.39
C SER A 5 -4.28 -8.55 -16.75
N LEU A 6 -4.27 -9.68 -16.05
CA LEU A 6 -5.23 -10.76 -16.25
C LEU A 6 -6.64 -10.35 -15.83
N GLY A 7 -6.77 -9.57 -14.75
CA GLY A 7 -8.03 -8.99 -14.31
C GLY A 7 -8.63 -8.02 -15.34
N LEU A 8 -7.78 -7.28 -16.08
CA LEU A 8 -8.23 -6.47 -17.22
C LEU A 8 -8.78 -7.35 -18.35
N ALA A 9 -8.01 -8.36 -18.77
CA ALA A 9 -8.42 -9.30 -19.82
C ALA A 9 -9.72 -10.01 -19.45
N GLY A 10 -9.83 -10.51 -18.22
CA GLY A 10 -11.04 -11.18 -17.72
C GLY A 10 -12.25 -10.27 -17.67
N ASN A 11 -12.07 -8.99 -17.36
CA ASN A 11 -13.15 -8.01 -17.41
C ASN A 11 -13.64 -7.73 -18.83
N LEU A 12 -12.72 -7.66 -19.82
CA LEU A 12 -13.07 -7.47 -21.22
C LEU A 12 -13.74 -8.70 -21.82
N LEU A 13 -13.22 -9.88 -21.51
CA LEU A 13 -13.71 -11.18 -21.99
C LEU A 13 -14.91 -11.72 -21.20
N LYS A 14 -15.27 -11.06 -20.08
CA LYS A 14 -16.25 -11.55 -19.08
C LYS A 14 -15.94 -12.98 -18.58
N ARG A 15 -14.66 -13.24 -18.28
CA ARG A 15 -14.17 -14.52 -17.78
C ARG A 15 -13.53 -14.36 -16.40
N HIS A 16 -13.61 -15.44 -15.60
CA HIS A 16 -12.92 -15.55 -14.33
C HIS A 16 -11.81 -16.58 -14.45
N TYR A 17 -10.62 -16.23 -13.99
CA TYR A 17 -9.45 -17.11 -14.04
C TYR A 17 -9.15 -17.67 -12.65
N ARG A 18 -8.83 -18.97 -12.61
CA ARG A 18 -8.28 -19.64 -11.44
C ARG A 18 -6.91 -20.17 -11.83
N ILE A 19 -5.87 -19.63 -11.21
CA ILE A 19 -4.48 -20.02 -11.48
C ILE A 19 -4.01 -20.95 -10.38
N ALA A 20 -3.34 -22.03 -10.75
CA ALA A 20 -2.69 -22.92 -9.79
C ALA A 20 -1.42 -22.24 -9.25
N PRO A 21 -1.16 -22.31 -7.93
CA PRO A 21 0.12 -21.83 -7.39
C PRO A 21 1.30 -22.59 -8.03
N PHE A 22 2.38 -21.88 -8.33
CA PHE A 22 3.66 -22.45 -8.79
C PHE A 22 3.58 -23.22 -10.14
N ASP A 23 2.88 -22.64 -11.11
CA ASP A 23 2.79 -23.15 -12.49
C ASP A 23 4.14 -23.18 -13.25
N GLU A 24 5.11 -22.38 -12.82
CA GLU A 24 6.45 -22.30 -13.40
C GLU A 24 7.26 -23.62 -13.36
N ARG A 25 6.86 -24.58 -12.52
CA ARG A 25 7.50 -25.91 -12.48
C ARG A 25 7.34 -26.68 -13.79
N TYR A 26 6.25 -26.43 -14.51
CA TYR A 26 5.94 -27.13 -15.76
C TYR A 26 6.47 -26.40 -16.98
N GLU A 27 6.49 -25.07 -16.94
CA GLU A 27 6.91 -24.26 -18.08
C GLU A 27 7.56 -22.95 -17.62
N GLN A 28 8.69 -22.58 -18.24
CA GLN A 28 9.33 -21.29 -18.00
C GLN A 28 8.41 -20.14 -18.44
N GLU A 29 8.26 -19.14 -17.57
CA GLU A 29 7.43 -17.95 -17.75
C GLU A 29 5.95 -18.25 -18.08
N ALA A 30 5.39 -19.36 -17.56
CA ALA A 30 4.01 -19.80 -17.80
C ALA A 30 2.97 -18.68 -17.59
N SER A 31 3.07 -17.98 -16.46
CA SER A 31 2.18 -16.85 -16.12
C SER A 31 2.23 -15.73 -17.16
N ARG A 32 3.41 -15.42 -17.72
CA ARG A 32 3.57 -14.35 -18.70
C ARG A 32 2.92 -14.72 -20.04
N LYS A 33 3.17 -15.95 -20.49
CA LYS A 33 2.60 -16.49 -21.74
C LYS A 33 1.07 -16.47 -21.68
N LEU A 34 0.49 -16.96 -20.58
CA LEU A 34 -0.95 -16.98 -20.36
C LEU A 34 -1.55 -15.57 -20.34
N VAL A 35 -0.93 -14.63 -19.62
CA VAL A 35 -1.46 -13.26 -19.54
C VAL A 35 -1.40 -12.56 -20.90
N PHE A 36 -0.30 -12.73 -21.65
CA PHE A 36 -0.15 -12.06 -22.94
C PHE A 36 -1.05 -12.66 -24.02
N SER A 37 -1.27 -13.99 -24.01
CA SER A 37 -2.24 -14.60 -24.93
C SER A 37 -3.66 -14.10 -24.66
N GLU A 38 -4.08 -14.03 -23.39
CA GLU A 38 -5.42 -13.56 -23.01
C GLU A 38 -5.61 -12.06 -23.31
N LEU A 39 -4.59 -11.22 -23.09
CA LEU A 39 -4.65 -9.81 -23.47
C LEU A 39 -4.76 -9.62 -24.98
N TYR A 40 -4.04 -10.43 -25.75
CA TYR A 40 -4.11 -10.40 -27.21
C TYR A 40 -5.49 -10.85 -27.72
N GLU A 41 -6.07 -11.90 -27.14
CA GLU A 41 -7.46 -12.30 -27.41
C GLU A 41 -8.46 -11.21 -27.04
N ALA A 42 -8.30 -10.57 -25.88
CA ALA A 42 -9.15 -9.47 -25.43
C ALA A 42 -9.07 -8.26 -26.37
N SER A 43 -7.87 -7.93 -26.86
CA SER A 43 -7.66 -6.87 -27.86
C SER A 43 -8.41 -7.18 -29.15
N LYS A 44 -8.31 -8.41 -29.67
CA LYS A 44 -9.04 -8.86 -30.87
C LYS A 44 -10.55 -8.78 -30.70
N GLN A 45 -11.07 -9.28 -29.59
CA GLN A 45 -12.51 -9.33 -29.35
C GLN A 45 -13.12 -7.94 -29.17
N THR A 46 -12.40 -7.05 -28.47
CA THR A 46 -12.88 -5.69 -28.20
C THR A 46 -12.61 -4.72 -29.35
N ARG A 47 -11.74 -5.09 -30.32
CA ARG A 47 -11.23 -4.22 -31.40
C ARG A 47 -10.53 -2.96 -30.87
N ASN A 48 -9.95 -3.04 -29.67
CA ASN A 48 -9.28 -1.93 -29.00
C ASN A 48 -7.76 -2.12 -29.05
N PRO A 49 -7.02 -1.34 -29.86
CA PRO A 49 -5.58 -1.52 -30.00
C PRO A 49 -4.81 -1.19 -28.71
N TRP A 50 -5.32 -0.27 -27.89
CA TRP A 50 -4.66 0.15 -26.65
C TRP A 50 -4.59 -0.93 -25.55
N VAL A 51 -5.37 -2.02 -25.67
CA VAL A 51 -5.38 -3.13 -24.70
C VAL A 51 -4.09 -3.96 -24.79
N PHE A 52 -3.52 -4.05 -25.99
CA PHE A 52 -2.31 -4.81 -26.24
C PHE A 52 -1.45 -4.08 -27.28
N GLU A 53 -0.40 -3.42 -26.80
CA GLU A 53 0.57 -2.72 -27.65
C GLU A 53 1.78 -3.64 -27.93
N PRO A 54 2.17 -3.85 -29.20
CA PRO A 54 3.24 -4.79 -29.55
C PRO A 54 4.60 -4.44 -28.95
N GLU A 55 4.94 -3.15 -28.85
CA GLU A 55 6.20 -2.70 -28.25
C GLU A 55 6.21 -2.90 -26.72
N TYR A 56 5.05 -2.81 -26.06
CA TYR A 56 4.93 -2.86 -24.61
C TYR A 56 3.75 -3.74 -24.15
N PRO A 57 3.89 -5.08 -24.18
CA PRO A 57 2.80 -5.98 -23.87
C PRO A 57 2.32 -5.80 -22.42
N GLY A 58 1.02 -5.53 -22.28
CA GLY A 58 0.35 -5.32 -20.99
C GLY A 58 0.47 -3.91 -20.40
N LYS A 59 1.10 -2.97 -21.11
CA LYS A 59 1.10 -1.54 -20.75
C LYS A 59 0.34 -0.76 -21.82
N SER A 60 -0.21 0.37 -21.41
CA SER A 60 -0.94 1.27 -22.31
C SER A 60 -0.50 2.71 -22.07
N ARG A 61 -0.60 3.53 -23.10
CA ARG A 61 -0.38 4.98 -22.99
C ARG A 61 -1.57 5.62 -22.25
N ILE A 62 -1.27 6.36 -21.21
CA ILE A 62 -2.25 7.13 -20.43
C ILE A 62 -2.06 8.61 -20.76
N PHE A 63 -3.13 9.38 -20.63
CA PHE A 63 -3.12 10.84 -20.76
C PHE A 63 -3.33 11.46 -19.38
N ASP A 64 -2.63 12.54 -19.08
CA ASP A 64 -2.85 13.31 -17.86
C ASP A 64 -4.25 13.96 -17.92
N GLY A 65 -5.06 13.74 -16.89
CA GLY A 65 -6.40 14.34 -16.79
C GLY A 65 -6.40 15.84 -16.50
N ARG A 66 -5.25 16.43 -16.11
CA ARG A 66 -5.12 17.88 -15.86
C ARG A 66 -4.71 18.65 -17.11
N THR A 67 -3.68 18.19 -17.83
CA THR A 67 -3.14 18.90 -19.00
C THR A 67 -3.61 18.33 -20.32
N GLY A 68 -3.99 17.04 -20.36
CA GLY A 68 -4.34 16.32 -21.58
C GLY A 68 -3.14 15.72 -22.33
N ASP A 69 -1.92 15.93 -21.83
CA ASP A 69 -0.70 15.43 -22.48
C ASP A 69 -0.50 13.93 -22.22
N PRO A 70 0.07 13.16 -23.18
CA PRO A 70 0.41 11.76 -22.95
C PRO A 70 1.60 11.63 -22.00
N PHE A 71 1.58 10.61 -21.15
CA PHE A 71 2.75 10.26 -20.34
C PHE A 71 3.91 9.77 -21.23
N GLU A 72 5.15 10.11 -20.84
CA GLU A 72 6.37 9.69 -21.55
C GLU A 72 6.56 8.17 -21.54
N GLN A 73 6.19 7.53 -20.44
CA GLN A 73 6.34 6.09 -20.24
C GLN A 73 4.98 5.39 -20.23
N PRO A 74 4.83 4.24 -20.93
CA PRO A 74 3.60 3.46 -20.90
C PRO A 74 3.41 2.85 -19.51
N VAL A 75 2.17 2.88 -19.02
CA VAL A 75 1.81 2.49 -17.66
C VAL A 75 1.00 1.21 -17.69
N LEU A 76 1.22 0.35 -16.70
CA LEU A 76 0.42 -0.87 -16.52
C LEU A 76 -0.99 -0.49 -16.05
N MET A 77 -2.01 -0.88 -16.81
CA MET A 77 -3.41 -0.73 -16.41
C MET A 77 -4.05 -2.09 -16.15
N GLY A 78 -4.98 -2.13 -15.21
CA GLY A 78 -5.83 -3.30 -15.05
C GLY A 78 -6.64 -3.33 -13.76
N LYS A 79 -7.11 -4.52 -13.39
CA LYS A 79 -7.93 -4.75 -12.21
C LYS A 79 -7.22 -5.69 -11.25
N SER A 80 -6.72 -5.16 -10.14
CA SER A 80 -6.22 -5.95 -9.01
C SER A 80 -7.28 -6.09 -7.93
N TYR A 81 -7.19 -7.17 -7.18
CA TYR A 81 -8.01 -7.40 -6.00
C TYR A 81 -7.36 -6.74 -4.79
N ILE A 82 -7.96 -5.65 -4.31
CA ILE A 82 -7.50 -4.93 -3.12
C ILE A 82 -8.50 -5.14 -2.00
N LEU A 83 -8.02 -5.72 -0.90
CA LEU A 83 -8.82 -5.94 0.30
C LEU A 83 -8.85 -4.68 1.16
N LYS A 84 -10.06 -4.31 1.63
CA LYS A 84 -10.22 -3.30 2.67
C LYS A 84 -9.95 -3.95 4.03
N LEU A 85 -8.84 -3.58 4.65
CA LEU A 85 -8.52 -3.99 6.02
C LEU A 85 -9.29 -3.15 7.03
N ILE A 86 -9.59 -3.74 8.19
CA ILE A 86 -10.18 -3.01 9.32
C ILE A 86 -9.13 -2.05 9.86
N HIS A 87 -9.43 -0.76 9.79
CA HIS A 87 -8.57 0.29 10.27
C HIS A 87 -8.65 0.38 11.80
N GLN A 88 -7.63 -0.12 12.49
CA GLN A 88 -7.57 -0.08 13.96
C GLN A 88 -6.98 1.23 14.50
N VAL A 89 -6.78 2.27 13.68
CA VAL A 89 -6.16 3.53 14.14
C VAL A 89 -7.15 4.38 14.93
N ASP A 90 -8.45 4.27 14.66
CA ASP A 90 -9.47 4.98 15.43
C ASP A 90 -9.46 4.54 16.91
N ASP A 91 -9.14 3.27 17.19
CA ASP A 91 -8.90 2.73 18.54
C ASP A 91 -7.51 3.06 19.12
N LYS A 92 -6.62 3.67 18.31
CA LYS A 92 -5.23 4.00 18.68
C LYS A 92 -5.04 5.49 18.94
N ILE A 93 -5.91 6.38 18.43
CA ILE A 93 -5.85 7.82 18.71
C ILE A 93 -6.36 8.05 20.14
N HIS A 94 -5.43 8.17 21.07
CA HIS A 94 -5.72 8.54 22.46
C HIS A 94 -5.04 9.87 22.80
N GLY A 95 -5.84 10.94 22.92
CA GLY A 95 -5.41 12.21 23.50
C GLY A 95 -5.76 12.27 24.99
N ARG A 96 -4.80 12.68 25.83
CA ARG A 96 -5.03 12.91 27.26
C ARG A 96 -4.67 14.35 27.61
N SER A 97 -5.59 15.06 28.27
CA SER A 97 -5.34 16.37 28.89
C SER A 97 -5.14 16.25 30.42
N SER A 98 -5.90 15.41 31.12
CA SER A 98 -5.76 15.12 32.56
C SER A 98 -6.27 13.70 32.92
N GLY A 99 -5.85 13.13 34.05
CA GLY A 99 -6.33 11.81 34.50
C GLY A 99 -5.67 11.31 35.79
N HIS A 100 -6.22 10.25 36.38
CA HIS A 100 -5.77 9.70 37.67
C HIS A 100 -4.31 9.20 37.63
N TYR A 101 -3.62 9.39 38.74
CA TYR A 101 -2.23 9.00 38.97
C TYR A 101 -2.18 7.69 39.76
N ALA A 102 -1.14 6.87 39.54
CA ALA A 102 -0.90 5.70 40.38
C ALA A 102 -0.64 6.13 41.84
N LEU A 103 -1.32 5.50 42.80
CA LEU A 103 -1.24 5.87 44.23
C LEU A 103 0.21 5.81 44.76
N VAL A 104 0.96 4.79 44.36
CA VAL A 104 2.35 4.60 44.77
C VAL A 104 3.29 5.42 43.90
N THR A 105 3.18 5.26 42.57
CA THR A 105 4.17 5.80 41.63
C THR A 105 3.87 7.20 41.08
N GLN A 106 2.76 7.84 41.40
CA GLN A 106 2.31 9.09 40.75
C GLN A 106 2.60 9.15 39.23
N GLN A 107 2.71 7.99 38.56
CA GLN A 107 2.87 7.92 37.12
C GLN A 107 1.47 7.88 36.54
N PRO A 108 1.26 8.50 35.36
CA PRO A 108 0.07 8.20 34.60
C PRO A 108 0.04 6.69 34.32
N LEU A 109 -1.10 6.06 34.63
CA LEU A 109 -1.26 4.62 34.48
C LEU A 109 -0.95 4.16 33.05
N ARG A 110 -0.44 2.94 32.89
CA ARG A 110 -0.18 2.32 31.57
C ARG A 110 -1.43 1.59 31.09
N GLY A 111 -1.79 1.77 29.81
CA GLY A 111 -2.82 0.97 29.13
C GLY A 111 -4.07 1.76 28.73
N ARG A 112 -4.60 1.44 27.53
CA ARG A 112 -5.70 2.17 26.88
C ARG A 112 -7.04 2.05 27.59
N ALA A 113 -7.32 0.90 28.21
CA ALA A 113 -8.58 0.63 28.90
C ALA A 113 -8.84 1.54 30.12
N LYS A 114 -7.82 2.26 30.63
CA LYS A 114 -7.93 3.15 31.79
C LYS A 114 -7.50 4.60 31.51
N ARG A 115 -7.61 5.08 30.26
CA ARG A 115 -7.06 6.39 29.82
C ARG A 115 -5.60 6.56 30.26
N GLY A 116 -4.83 5.50 30.07
CA GLY A 116 -3.43 5.47 30.45
C GLY A 116 -2.59 6.43 29.62
N GLY A 117 -1.66 7.13 30.27
CA GLY A 117 -0.76 8.05 29.58
C GLY A 117 0.32 7.31 28.78
N THR A 118 1.01 8.05 27.91
CA THR A 118 2.22 7.58 27.26
C THR A 118 3.27 7.23 28.33
N THR A 119 4.01 6.14 28.12
CA THR A 119 4.98 5.60 29.08
C THR A 119 5.83 6.70 29.73
N SER A 120 5.56 7.02 31.00
CA SER A 120 6.42 7.87 31.82
C SER A 120 6.92 7.02 32.99
N ARG A 121 8.17 6.55 32.91
CA ARG A 121 8.85 5.92 34.03
C ARG A 121 9.38 7.03 34.95
N ARG A 122 9.11 6.93 36.26
CA ARG A 122 9.43 7.91 37.33
C ARG A 122 10.91 8.27 37.47
N ASN A 123 11.80 7.56 36.78
CA ASN A 123 13.20 7.98 36.68
C ASN A 123 13.42 8.59 35.30
N GLY A 124 13.01 9.84 35.17
CA GLY A 124 13.61 10.88 34.29
C GLY A 124 14.12 10.45 32.92
N SER A 125 13.43 9.55 32.22
CA SER A 125 13.79 9.22 30.86
C SER A 125 12.55 9.00 30.00
N LEU A 126 12.22 10.03 29.19
CA LEU A 126 11.82 9.73 27.81
C LEU A 126 12.86 8.71 27.31
N GLY A 127 12.43 7.58 26.74
CA GLY A 127 13.38 6.54 26.31
C GLY A 127 14.56 7.19 25.58
N SER A 128 15.80 6.76 25.87
CA SER A 128 17.06 7.45 25.56
C SER A 128 17.15 8.17 24.20
N ARG A 129 16.43 7.70 23.18
CA ARG A 129 16.32 8.36 21.85
C ARG A 129 15.51 9.67 21.85
N GLY A 130 14.46 9.79 22.67
CA GLY A 130 13.62 10.99 22.76
C GLY A 130 14.27 12.14 23.53
N ILE A 131 15.09 11.84 24.56
CA ILE A 131 15.90 12.85 25.25
C ILE A 131 16.95 13.40 24.29
N TRP A 132 17.61 12.51 23.54
CA TRP A 132 18.62 12.91 22.56
C TRP A 132 18.08 13.92 21.54
N CYS A 133 16.87 13.70 21.03
CA CYS A 133 16.20 14.62 20.10
C CYS A 133 15.99 16.02 20.70
N CYS A 134 15.57 16.13 21.97
CA CYS A 134 15.35 17.43 22.62
C CYS A 134 16.68 18.15 22.89
N SER A 135 17.71 17.41 23.32
CA SER A 135 19.03 17.99 23.56
C SER A 135 19.75 18.47 22.30
N TYR A 136 19.50 17.84 21.14
CA TYR A 136 20.02 18.32 19.85
C TYR A 136 19.37 19.65 19.45
N PHE A 137 18.06 19.78 19.63
CA PHE A 137 17.33 20.98 19.24
C PHE A 137 17.74 22.23 20.04
N THR A 138 18.13 22.06 21.30
CA THR A 138 18.69 23.17 22.11
C THR A 138 20.16 23.48 21.84
N ARG A 139 20.93 22.56 21.21
CA ARG A 139 22.33 22.82 20.83
C ARG A 139 22.45 23.55 19.49
N ASP A 140 21.51 23.32 18.58
CA ASP A 140 21.47 24.00 17.27
C ASP A 140 20.77 25.38 17.31
N ALA A 141 20.26 25.81 18.47
CA ALA A 141 19.65 27.14 18.66
C ALA A 141 20.61 28.19 19.25
N TYR A 142 21.85 27.80 19.57
CA TYR A 142 22.88 28.66 20.17
C TYR A 142 24.24 28.58 19.44
N LEU A 143 24.23 28.24 18.15
CA LEU A 143 25.29 28.46 17.17
C LEU A 143 24.66 29.01 15.90
#